data_AF-A0A645CEU1-F1
#
_entry.id   AF-A0A645CEU1-F1
#
_cell.length_a   1.000
_cell.length_b   1.000
_cell.length_c   1.000
_cell.angle_alpha   90.00
_cell.angle_beta   90.00
_cell.angle_gamma   90.00
#
_symmetry.space_group_name_H-M   'P 1'
#
loop_
_entity.id
_entity.type
_entity.pdbx_description
1 polymer ?
#
loop_
_entity_poly.entity_id
_entity_poly.type
_entity_poly.pdbx_seq_one_letter_code
_entity_poly.pdbx_strand_id
1 'polypeptide(L)'
;MIEYDSYGRMKYDPQLHFNQGKTWVDEDIDYLIHWLEIIGYEEMSLALGRTEATVRDKVFKLRKKGLMKEGDKSKRHRKLLGRCKDEQAVNY
;
A
#
# COMPACT_ATOMS: atom_id res chain seq x y z
N MET A 1 17.01 -4.74 7.01
CA MET A 1 17.19 -3.59 6.10
C MET A 1 16.06 -3.64 5.10
N ILE A 2 15.29 -2.56 4.96
CA ILE A 2 14.14 -2.53 4.05
C ILE A 2 14.66 -2.38 2.61
N GLU A 3 14.29 -3.32 1.74
CA GLU A 3 14.63 -3.28 0.32
C GLU A 3 13.48 -2.73 -0.52
N TYR A 4 13.82 -2.06 -1.62
CA TYR A 4 12.86 -1.54 -2.58
C TYR A 4 13.10 -2.14 -3.96
N ASP A 5 12.04 -2.22 -4.76
CA ASP A 5 12.14 -2.57 -6.18
C ASP A 5 12.50 -1.35 -7.05
N SER A 6 12.69 -1.59 -8.35
CA SER A 6 13.00 -0.53 -9.34
C SER A 6 11.86 0.50 -9.50
N TYR A 7 10.65 0.19 -9.04
CA TYR A 7 9.50 1.10 -9.01
C TYR A 7 9.39 1.87 -7.68
N GLY A 8 10.37 1.68 -6.79
CA GLY A 8 10.44 2.27 -5.45
C GLY A 8 9.33 1.77 -4.53
N ARG A 9 8.82 0.56 -4.73
CA ARG A 9 7.87 -0.11 -3.84
C ARG A 9 8.64 -0.96 -2.84
N MET A 10 8.14 -1.05 -1.62
CA MET A 10 8.77 -1.90 -0.62
C MET A 10 8.71 -3.37 -1.06
N LYS A 11 9.85 -4.07 -1.02
CA LYS A 11 9.87 -5.53 -1.17
C LYS A 11 9.21 -6.19 0.03
N TYR A 12 8.86 -7.47 -0.12
CA TYR A 12 8.28 -8.24 0.98
C TYR A 12 9.20 -8.28 2.20
N ASP A 13 8.78 -7.59 3.25
CA ASP A 13 9.30 -7.74 4.62
C ASP A 13 8.29 -8.52 5.51
N PRO A 14 8.68 -9.62 6.17
CA PRO A 14 7.79 -10.39 7.06
C PRO A 14 7.25 -9.61 8.27
N GLN A 15 7.98 -8.62 8.78
CA GLN A 15 7.57 -7.83 9.95
C GLN A 15 6.47 -6.83 9.57
N LEU A 16 6.56 -6.27 8.36
CA LEU A 16 5.60 -5.27 7.87
C LEU A 16 4.44 -5.90 7.09
N HIS A 17 4.67 -7.03 6.42
CA HIS A 17 3.65 -7.71 5.61
C HIS A 17 3.15 -9.01 6.26
N PHE A 18 2.76 -8.93 7.54
CA PHE A 18 2.29 -10.06 8.34
C PHE A 18 1.00 -10.71 7.81
N ASN A 19 0.26 -10.06 6.91
CA ASN A 19 -0.95 -10.57 6.26
C ASN A 19 -0.73 -11.01 4.80
N GLN A 20 0.52 -11.06 4.33
CA GLN A 20 0.83 -11.57 3.01
C GLN A 20 0.41 -13.05 2.87
N GLY A 21 -0.25 -13.38 1.75
CA GLY A 21 -0.72 -14.75 1.48
C GLY A 21 -2.00 -15.17 2.22
N LYS A 22 -2.46 -14.40 3.22
CA LYS A 22 -3.72 -14.68 3.92
C LYS A 22 -4.93 -14.29 3.07
N THR A 23 -6.07 -14.92 3.32
CA THR A 23 -7.36 -14.55 2.73
C THR A 23 -7.73 -13.11 3.10
N TRP A 24 -8.41 -12.41 2.19
CA TRP A 24 -8.93 -11.08 2.48
C TRP A 24 -10.21 -11.21 3.30
N VAL A 25 -10.24 -10.60 4.48
CA VAL A 25 -11.47 -10.46 5.26
C VAL A 25 -12.29 -9.27 4.74
N ASP A 26 -13.58 -9.26 5.01
CA ASP A 26 -14.48 -8.22 4.49
C ASP A 26 -14.08 -6.82 5.02
N GLU A 27 -13.65 -6.74 6.28
CA GLU A 27 -13.14 -5.51 6.90
C GLU A 27 -11.92 -4.93 6.14
N ASP A 28 -10.98 -5.77 5.71
CA ASP A 28 -9.82 -5.34 4.90
C ASP A 28 -10.27 -4.78 3.55
N ILE A 29 -11.28 -5.41 2.95
CA ILE A 29 -11.83 -5.02 1.64
C ILE A 29 -12.55 -3.68 1.76
N ASP A 30 -13.39 -3.53 2.78
CA ASP A 30 -14.10 -2.28 3.05
C ASP A 30 -13.11 -1.16 3.34
N TYR A 31 -12.11 -1.41 4.17
CA TYR A 31 -11.05 -0.43 4.43
C TYR A 31 -10.33 -0.02 3.14
N LEU A 32 -9.94 -1.00 2.31
CA LEU A 32 -9.30 -0.75 1.02
C LEU A 32 -10.15 0.14 0.11
N ILE A 33 -11.45 -0.13 0.00
CA ILE A 33 -12.37 0.61 -0.89
C ILE A 33 -12.51 2.08 -0.44
N HIS A 34 -12.65 2.32 0.86
CA HIS A 34 -12.90 3.65 1.39
C HIS A 34 -11.65 4.53 1.41
N TRP A 35 -10.48 3.96 1.73
CA TRP A 35 -9.29 4.74 2.07
C TRP A 35 -8.23 4.82 0.98
N LEU A 36 -8.20 3.91 0.00
CA LEU A 36 -7.09 3.85 -0.98
C LEU A 36 -6.86 5.19 -1.71
N GLU A 37 -7.93 5.85 -2.14
CA GLU A 37 -7.86 7.11 -2.90
C GLU A 37 -7.54 8.33 -2.01
N ILE A 38 -7.44 8.14 -0.69
CA ILE A 38 -7.05 9.16 0.28
C ILE A 38 -5.56 8.98 0.61
N ILE A 39 -5.17 7.78 1.05
CA ILE A 39 -3.83 7.51 1.60
C ILE A 39 -2.83 6.97 0.57
N GLY A 40 -3.31 6.34 -0.51
CA GLY A 40 -2.46 5.76 -1.55
C GLY A 40 -1.95 4.35 -1.24
N TYR A 41 -1.20 3.78 -2.19
CA TYR A 41 -0.82 2.36 -2.16
C TYR A 41 0.22 2.01 -1.10
N GLU A 42 1.19 2.89 -0.84
CA GLU A 42 2.26 2.64 0.12
C GLU A 42 1.70 2.60 1.55
N GLU A 43 0.93 3.62 1.94
CA GLU A 43 0.28 3.64 3.25
C GLU A 43 -0.72 2.48 3.41
N MET A 44 -1.49 2.19 2.36
CA MET A 44 -2.43 1.08 2.36
C MET A 44 -1.73 -0.28 2.51
N SER A 45 -0.55 -0.43 1.92
CA SER A 45 0.29 -1.63 2.03
C SER A 45 0.70 -1.89 3.48
N LEU A 46 1.11 -0.83 4.18
CA LEU A 46 1.48 -0.90 5.59
C LEU A 46 0.26 -1.14 6.48
N ALA A 47 -0.84 -0.43 6.24
CA ALA A 47 -2.07 -0.54 7.03
C ALA A 47 -2.67 -1.96 6.99
N LEU A 48 -2.67 -2.60 5.81
CA LEU A 48 -3.23 -3.94 5.63
C LEU A 48 -2.21 -5.06 5.88
N GLY A 49 -0.94 -4.72 6.11
CA GLY A 49 0.14 -5.69 6.26
C GLY A 49 0.33 -6.56 5.01
N ARG A 50 0.22 -5.98 3.81
CA ARG A 50 0.35 -6.67 2.52
C ARG A 50 1.19 -5.85 1.56
N THR A 51 1.95 -6.48 0.69
CA THR A 51 2.77 -5.77 -0.31
C THR A 51 1.92 -4.89 -1.24
N GLU A 52 2.45 -3.74 -1.69
CA GLU A 52 1.78 -2.84 -2.65
C GLU A 52 1.30 -3.58 -3.91
N ALA A 53 2.07 -4.56 -4.39
CA ALA A 53 1.70 -5.38 -5.53
C ALA A 53 0.41 -6.18 -5.28
N THR A 54 0.28 -6.78 -4.10
CA THR A 54 -0.91 -7.55 -3.70
C THR A 54 -2.13 -6.64 -3.54
N VAL A 55 -1.95 -5.47 -2.94
CA VAL A 55 -3.01 -4.45 -2.83
C VAL A 55 -3.48 -4.02 -4.22
N ARG A 56 -2.55 -3.71 -5.13
CA ARG A 56 -2.89 -3.30 -6.51
C ARG A 56 -3.64 -4.37 -7.29
N ASP A 57 -3.23 -5.63 -7.18
CA ASP A 57 -3.95 -6.75 -7.82
C ASP A 57 -5.37 -6.90 -7.26
N LYS A 58 -5.54 -6.76 -5.93
CA LYS A 58 -6.86 -6.79 -5.31
C LYS A 58 -7.75 -5.65 -5.81
N VAL A 59 -7.24 -4.42 -5.85
CA VAL A 59 -7.95 -3.24 -6.37
C VAL A 59 -8.38 -3.46 -7.82
N PHE A 60 -7.49 -3.97 -8.66
CA PHE A 60 -7.81 -4.30 -10.05
C PHE A 60 -8.97 -5.29 -10.14
N LYS A 61 -8.95 -6.36 -9.33
CA LYS A 61 -10.03 -7.35 -9.28
C LYS A 61 -11.35 -6.76 -8.76
N LEU A 62 -11.31 -5.87 -7.78
CA LEU A 62 -12.51 -5.21 -7.24
C LEU A 62 -13.13 -4.24 -8.25
N ARG A 63 -12.32 -3.43 -8.93
CA ARG A 63 -12.77 -2.54 -10.01
C ARG A 63 -13.37 -3.31 -11.17
N LYS A 64 -12.72 -4.39 -11.60
CA LYS A 64 -13.25 -5.28 -12.65
C LYS A 64 -14.60 -5.90 -12.29
N LYS A 65 -14.85 -6.13 -10.99
CA LYS A 65 -16.14 -6.62 -10.48
C LYS A 65 -17.18 -5.51 -10.25
N GLY A 66 -16.83 -4.24 -10.44
CA GLY A 66 -17.72 -3.11 -10.15
C GLY A 66 -17.92 -2.81 -8.65
N LEU A 67 -17.11 -3.41 -7.77
CA LEU A 67 -17.22 -3.23 -6.32
C LEU A 67 -16.41 -2.02 -5.81
N MET A 68 -15.56 -1.45 -6.66
CA MET A 68 -14.75 -0.29 -6.32
C MET A 68 -14.76 0.69 -7.49
N LYS A 69 -14.83 1.99 -7.19
CA LYS A 69 -14.74 3.05 -8.19
C LYS A 69 -13.38 3.05 -8.90
N GLU A 70 -13.39 3.53 -10.13
CA GLU A 70 -12.16 3.81 -10.87
C GLU A 70 -11.29 4.84 -10.14
N GLY A 71 -9.98 4.69 -10.30
CA GLY A 71 -9.02 5.55 -9.64
C GLY A 71 -8.88 6.89 -10.34
N ASP A 72 -8.72 7.96 -9.58
CA ASP A 72 -8.48 9.28 -10.14
C ASP A 72 -7.03 9.40 -10.62
N LYS A 73 -6.83 9.38 -11.94
CA LYS A 73 -5.51 9.44 -12.57
C LYS A 73 -4.79 10.79 -12.34
N SER A 74 -5.53 11.84 -11.96
CA SER A 74 -4.93 13.14 -11.63
C SER A 74 -4.25 13.13 -10.27
N LYS A 75 -4.70 12.26 -9.35
CA LYS A 75 -4.14 12.15 -8.01
C LYS A 75 -2.84 11.38 -8.03
N ARG A 76 -1.79 12.03 -7.53
CA ARG A 76 -0.51 11.39 -7.23
C ARG A 76 -0.33 11.38 -5.72
N HIS A 77 -0.38 10.20 -5.13
CA HIS A 77 -0.06 10.05 -3.72
C HIS A 77 1.44 10.25 -3.51
N ARG A 78 1.79 11.11 -2.55
CA ARG A 78 3.19 11.29 -2.13
C ARG A 78 3.64 10.02 -1.43
N LYS A 79 4.87 9.57 -1.72
CA LYS A 79 5.45 8.40 -1.04
C LYS A 79 5.96 8.79 0.34
N LEU A 80 5.60 8.01 1.36
CA LEU A 80 6.02 8.23 2.75
C LEU A 80 7.53 8.08 2.91
N LEU A 81 8.09 6.98 2.38
CA LEU A 81 9.48 6.61 2.62
C LEU A 81 10.48 7.41 1.75
N GLY A 82 9.98 8.30 0.89
CA GLY A 82 10.79 9.28 0.16
C GLY A 82 11.31 10.43 1.04
N ARG A 83 10.73 10.69 2.22
CA ARG A 83 11.17 11.75 3.15
C ARG A 83 12.27 11.33 4.12
N CYS A 84 12.44 10.04 4.38
CA CYS A 84 13.38 9.56 5.41
C CYS A 84 14.87 9.63 4.98
N LYS A 85 15.17 10.17 3.79
CA LYS A 85 16.56 10.53 3.43
C LYS A 85 17.08 11.74 4.20
N ASP A 86 16.20 12.57 4.74
CA ASP A 86 16.56 13.83 5.41
C ASP A 86 16.49 13.77 6.95
N GLU A 87 15.98 12.67 7.53
CA GLU A 87 15.76 12.51 8.99
C GLU A 87 16.80 11.63 9.69
N GLN A 88 17.99 11.41 9.09
CA GLN A 88 19.16 10.93 9.83
C GLN A 88 19.88 12.12 10.51
N ALA A 89 19.21 12.85 11.40
CA ALA A 89 19.82 13.93 12.17
C ALA A 89 19.13 14.16 13.51
N VAL A 90 18.96 13.12 14.32
CA VAL A 90 18.81 13.31 15.77
C VAL A 90 19.60 12.21 16.48
N ASN A 91 20.91 12.45 16.65
CA ASN A 91 21.70 11.75 17.66
C ASN A 91 21.45 12.46 19.00
N TYR A 92 20.94 11.73 19.98
CA TYR A 92 20.94 12.12 21.40
C TYR A 92 22.34 11.96 21.99
#